data_AF-A0A963IQU1-F1
#
_entry.id   AF-A0A963IQU1-F1
#
_cell.length_a   1.000
_cell.length_b   1.000
_cell.length_c   1.000
_cell.angle_alpha   90.00
_cell.angle_beta   90.00
_cell.angle_gamma   90.00
#
_symmetry.space_group_name_H-M   'P 1'
#
loop_
_entity.id
_entity.type
_entity.pdbx_description
1 polymer ?
#
loop_
_entity_poly.entity_id
_entity_poly.type
_entity_poly.pdbx_seq_one_letter_code
_entity_poly.pdbx_strand_id
1 'polypeptide(L)'
;GPCFEPLLTGCAYQPLLADAYHAACRAADSASRPYSLNASVAFLQATLGPAGDDLRAIVGGFHDKRLEEFRIGFGPRDDDVIYHGVVWPLLGIEDETTDVAGEIESVLRKSGVKEVIVLDQQFPYEFCDDCGAPLYPNVEGETVHAEMPEQDDTPSQTLH
;
A
#
# COMPACT_ATOMS: atom_id res chain seq x y z
N GLY A 1 -4.20 -25.80 34.67
CA GLY A 1 -4.66 -26.49 33.44
C GLY A 1 -5.77 -25.67 32.83
N PRO A 2 -5.93 -25.64 31.50
CA PRO A 2 -6.93 -24.77 30.88
C PRO A 2 -8.34 -25.30 31.16
N CYS A 3 -9.27 -24.39 31.44
CA CYS A 3 -10.60 -24.65 32.00
C CYS A 3 -11.71 -24.83 30.93
N PHE A 4 -11.34 -25.06 29.67
CA PHE A 4 -12.29 -25.00 28.54
C PHE A 4 -12.69 -26.35 27.93
N GLU A 5 -12.04 -27.45 28.31
CA GLU A 5 -12.31 -28.79 27.76
C GLU A 5 -13.76 -29.30 27.93
N PRO A 6 -14.51 -28.98 29.01
CA PRO A 6 -15.90 -29.43 29.13
C PRO A 6 -16.87 -28.76 28.14
N LEU A 7 -16.49 -27.62 27.54
CA LEU A 7 -17.37 -26.83 26.67
C LEU A 7 -17.26 -27.20 25.18
N LEU A 8 -16.31 -28.05 24.80
CA LEU A 8 -15.99 -28.37 23.39
C LEU A 8 -16.08 -29.88 23.10
N THR A 9 -17.12 -30.54 23.60
CA THR A 9 -17.32 -31.97 23.36
C THR A 9 -17.55 -32.21 21.86
N GLY A 10 -16.56 -32.78 21.16
CA GLY A 10 -16.62 -33.10 19.72
C GLY A 10 -15.72 -32.25 18.81
N CYS A 11 -14.98 -31.28 19.33
CA CYS A 11 -14.03 -30.49 18.54
C CYS A 11 -12.61 -31.07 18.62
N ALA A 12 -11.96 -31.26 17.47
CA ALA A 12 -10.53 -31.53 17.43
C ALA A 12 -9.77 -30.22 17.68
N TYR A 13 -9.01 -30.16 18.78
CA TYR A 13 -8.09 -29.06 19.06
C TYR A 13 -6.69 -29.45 18.60
N GLN A 14 -6.11 -28.66 17.70
CA GLN A 14 -4.72 -28.82 17.28
C GLN A 14 -3.94 -27.56 17.71
N PRO A 15 -3.08 -27.64 18.75
CA PRO A 15 -2.20 -26.54 19.08
C PRO A 15 -1.23 -26.33 17.92
N LEU A 16 -1.24 -25.14 17.34
CA LEU A 16 -0.21 -24.73 16.39
C LEU A 16 1.08 -24.47 17.18
N LEU A 17 2.20 -24.99 16.69
CA LEU A 17 3.51 -24.65 17.23
C LEU A 17 3.80 -23.17 16.96
N ALA A 18 4.55 -22.52 17.84
CA ALA A 18 4.91 -21.11 17.70
C ALA A 18 5.53 -20.80 16.33
N ASP A 19 6.33 -21.72 15.79
CA ASP A 19 6.92 -21.58 14.46
C ASP A 19 5.88 -21.56 13.32
N ALA A 20 4.80 -22.34 13.45
CA ALA A 20 3.72 -22.37 12.47
C ALA A 20 2.89 -21.07 12.50
N TYR A 21 2.65 -20.52 13.68
CA TYR A 21 2.01 -19.20 13.84
C TYR A 21 2.90 -18.09 13.24
N HIS A 22 4.18 -18.08 13.58
CA HIS A 22 5.13 -17.07 13.11
C HIS A 22 5.37 -17.13 11.58
N ALA A 23 5.37 -18.33 10.99
CA ALA A 23 5.41 -18.49 9.54
C ALA A 23 4.13 -17.99 8.85
N ALA A 24 2.95 -18.28 9.43
CA ALA A 24 1.68 -17.82 8.88
C ALA A 24 1.53 -16.29 8.95
N CYS A 25 1.95 -15.65 10.06
CA CYS A 25 1.93 -14.20 10.18
C CYS A 25 2.80 -13.53 9.12
N ARG A 26 4.06 -13.95 8.95
CA ARG A 26 4.93 -13.39 7.91
C ARG A 26 4.39 -13.60 6.50
N ALA A 27 3.82 -14.77 6.22
CA ALA A 27 3.18 -15.02 4.94
C ALA A 27 1.99 -14.08 4.69
N ALA A 28 1.19 -13.81 5.73
CA ALA A 28 0.09 -12.86 5.66
C ALA A 28 0.60 -11.42 5.46
N ASP A 29 1.64 -11.01 6.19
CA ASP A 29 2.27 -9.69 6.06
C ASP A 29 2.81 -9.50 4.65
N SER A 30 3.56 -10.47 4.11
CA SER A 30 4.03 -10.46 2.72
C SER A 30 2.89 -10.38 1.72
N ALA A 31 1.82 -11.15 1.90
CA ALA A 31 0.67 -11.14 1.00
C ALA A 31 -0.16 -9.85 1.09
N SER A 32 -0.11 -9.14 2.22
CA SER A 32 -0.88 -7.91 2.43
C SER A 32 -0.39 -6.74 1.59
N ARG A 33 0.92 -6.64 1.30
CA ARG A 33 1.49 -5.50 0.54
C ARG A 33 1.00 -5.47 -0.90
N PRO A 34 1.09 -6.58 -1.68
CA PRO A 34 0.48 -6.61 -3.01
C PRO A 34 -1.04 -6.44 -2.95
N TYR A 35 -1.70 -6.97 -1.93
CA TYR A 35 -3.15 -6.82 -1.79
C TYR A 35 -3.56 -5.35 -1.61
N SER A 36 -2.89 -4.61 -0.71
CA SER A 36 -3.16 -3.18 -0.47
C SER A 36 -2.99 -2.38 -1.76
N LEU A 37 -1.92 -2.62 -2.49
CA LEU A 37 -1.63 -1.91 -3.72
C LEU A 37 -2.65 -2.22 -4.83
N ASN A 38 -3.05 -3.48 -4.99
CA ASN A 38 -4.12 -3.88 -5.91
C ASN A 38 -5.47 -3.23 -5.54
N ALA A 39 -5.81 -3.23 -4.24
CA ALA A 39 -7.05 -2.66 -3.75
C ALA A 39 -7.12 -1.15 -4.00
N SER A 40 -6.02 -0.43 -3.78
CA SER A 40 -5.91 1.01 -4.06
C SER A 40 -6.08 1.32 -5.55
N VAL A 41 -5.45 0.56 -6.45
CA VAL A 41 -5.63 0.74 -7.91
C VAL A 41 -7.08 0.50 -8.31
N ALA A 42 -7.68 -0.59 -7.85
CA ALA A 42 -9.08 -0.90 -8.16
C ALA A 42 -10.05 0.17 -7.61
N PHE A 43 -9.79 0.66 -6.40
CA PHE A 43 -10.55 1.75 -5.79
C PHE A 43 -10.47 3.04 -6.62
N LEU A 44 -9.26 3.45 -7.02
CA LEU A 44 -9.05 4.65 -7.83
C LEU A 44 -9.71 4.53 -9.21
N GLN A 45 -9.59 3.38 -9.87
CA GLN A 45 -10.25 3.13 -11.15
C GLN A 45 -11.77 3.20 -11.03
N ALA A 46 -12.34 2.63 -9.96
CA ALA A 46 -13.78 2.72 -9.70
C ALA A 46 -14.23 4.14 -9.37
N THR A 47 -13.42 4.90 -8.64
CA THR A 47 -13.74 6.25 -8.15
C THR A 47 -13.61 7.31 -9.25
N LEU A 48 -12.57 7.21 -10.09
CA LEU A 48 -12.23 8.20 -11.13
C LEU A 48 -12.85 7.87 -12.51
N GLY A 49 -13.42 6.67 -12.67
CA GLY A 49 -14.01 6.25 -13.94
C GLY A 49 -12.98 6.26 -15.08
N PRO A 50 -13.29 6.85 -16.26
CA PRO A 50 -12.36 6.90 -17.39
C PRO A 50 -11.00 7.55 -17.08
N ALA A 51 -10.94 8.52 -16.16
CA ALA A 51 -9.69 9.14 -15.76
C ALA A 51 -8.77 8.17 -14.99
N GLY A 52 -9.33 7.12 -14.37
CA GLY A 52 -8.56 6.07 -13.71
C GLY A 52 -7.73 5.20 -14.66
N ASP A 53 -8.03 5.19 -15.97
CA ASP A 53 -7.26 4.44 -16.97
C ASP A 53 -5.90 5.09 -17.29
N ASP A 54 -5.75 6.37 -16.96
CA ASP A 54 -4.53 7.17 -17.16
C ASP A 54 -3.84 7.49 -15.82
N LEU A 55 -4.07 6.65 -14.81
CA LEU A 55 -3.39 6.74 -13.52
C LEU A 55 -1.88 6.47 -13.66
N ARG A 56 -1.08 7.31 -13.03
CA ARG A 56 0.36 7.13 -12.84
C ARG A 56 0.65 6.75 -11.39
N ALA A 57 1.59 5.83 -11.20
CA ALA A 57 2.17 5.52 -9.91
C ALA A 57 3.63 5.98 -9.81
N ILE A 58 3.98 6.61 -8.70
CA ILE A 58 5.34 7.07 -8.39
C ILE A 58 5.80 6.32 -7.15
N VAL A 59 6.94 5.64 -7.24
CA VAL A 59 7.53 4.82 -6.17
C VAL A 59 8.78 5.53 -5.67
N GLY A 60 8.87 5.73 -4.35
CA GLY A 60 10.02 6.36 -3.70
C GLY A 60 10.43 5.63 -2.43
N GLY A 61 11.73 5.54 -2.18
CA GLY A 61 12.30 4.97 -0.95
C GLY A 61 12.48 6.04 0.14
N PHE A 62 11.93 5.79 1.33
CA PHE A 62 11.92 6.72 2.46
C PHE A 62 12.93 6.27 3.52
N HIS A 63 13.77 7.20 3.97
CA HIS A 63 14.94 6.92 4.80
C HIS A 63 14.96 7.82 6.04
N ASP A 64 15.29 7.23 7.19
CA ASP A 64 15.82 7.96 8.36
C ASP A 64 17.34 7.75 8.40
N LYS A 65 17.81 6.71 9.09
CA LYS A 65 19.23 6.32 9.10
C LYS A 65 19.59 5.30 8.02
N ARG A 66 18.57 4.64 7.49
CA ARG A 66 18.58 3.59 6.47
C ARG A 66 17.22 3.62 5.77
N LEU A 67 17.08 2.87 4.68
CA LEU A 67 15.77 2.63 4.10
C LEU A 67 14.80 2.04 5.15
N GLU A 68 13.69 2.72 5.38
CA GLU A 68 12.64 2.30 6.31
C GLU A 68 11.45 1.66 5.57
N GLU A 69 11.02 2.28 4.47
CA GLU A 69 9.91 1.79 3.65
C GLU A 69 9.92 2.38 2.23
N PHE A 70 9.11 1.79 1.35
CA PHE A 70 8.73 2.43 0.10
C PHE A 70 7.35 3.08 0.24
N ARG A 71 7.14 4.22 -0.39
CA ARG A 71 5.82 4.82 -0.54
C ARG A 71 5.48 4.98 -2.01
N ILE A 72 4.23 4.71 -2.34
CA ILE A 72 3.70 4.77 -3.69
C ILE A 72 2.63 5.86 -3.71
N GLY A 73 2.87 6.92 -4.48
CA GLY A 73 1.87 7.95 -4.79
C GLY A 73 1.13 7.61 -6.08
N PHE A 74 -0.18 7.82 -6.10
CA PHE A 74 -1.03 7.65 -7.27
C PHE A 74 -1.63 9.00 -7.66
N GLY A 75 -1.46 9.40 -8.92
CA GLY A 75 -1.94 10.68 -9.43
C GLY A 75 -2.28 10.60 -10.91
N PRO A 76 -2.79 11.68 -11.50
CA PRO A 76 -3.02 11.77 -12.93
C PRO A 76 -1.69 11.80 -13.67
N ARG A 77 -1.73 11.57 -14.98
CA ARG A 77 -0.54 11.54 -15.83
C ARG A 77 0.06 12.93 -16.10
N ASP A 78 -0.79 13.93 -16.18
CA ASP A 78 -0.51 15.27 -16.68
C ASP A 78 -0.41 16.35 -15.60
N ASP A 79 -0.50 15.96 -14.33
CA ASP A 79 -0.37 16.83 -13.15
C ASP A 79 0.49 16.13 -12.08
N ASP A 80 1.01 16.85 -11.09
CA ASP A 80 1.88 16.33 -10.04
C ASP A 80 1.15 15.99 -8.72
N VAL A 81 -0.13 16.33 -8.63
CA VAL A 81 -0.99 16.01 -7.49
C VAL A 81 -1.07 14.51 -7.20
N ILE A 82 -1.18 14.15 -5.91
CA ILE A 82 -1.34 12.76 -5.46
C ILE A 82 -2.76 12.58 -4.92
N TYR A 83 -3.54 11.70 -5.55
CA TYR A 83 -4.90 11.37 -5.15
C TYR A 83 -4.98 10.36 -4.01
N HIS A 84 -4.02 9.43 -3.99
CA HIS A 84 -3.98 8.37 -2.99
C HIS A 84 -2.56 7.86 -2.85
N GLY A 85 -2.26 7.26 -1.69
CA GLY A 85 -0.94 6.73 -1.43
C GLY A 85 -0.99 5.40 -0.68
N VAL A 86 0.02 4.57 -0.93
CA VAL A 86 0.20 3.26 -0.28
C VAL A 86 1.60 3.20 0.31
N VAL A 87 1.69 2.79 1.57
CA VAL A 87 2.96 2.46 2.22
C VAL A 87 3.26 0.98 1.98
N TRP A 88 4.47 0.70 1.51
CA TRP A 88 5.00 -0.65 1.34
C TRP A 88 6.10 -0.89 2.38
N PRO A 89 5.77 -1.56 3.50
CA PRO A 89 6.74 -1.80 4.56
C PRO A 89 7.77 -2.85 4.14
N LEU A 90 8.99 -2.69 4.66
CA LEU A 90 10.05 -3.71 4.56
C LEU A 90 9.82 -4.81 5.59
N LEU A 91 10.01 -6.07 5.16
CA LEU A 91 9.86 -7.25 6.00
C LEU A 91 11.24 -7.82 6.37
N GLY A 92 11.74 -7.42 7.53
CA GLY A 92 12.81 -8.08 8.30
C GLY A 92 14.20 -8.04 7.67
N ILE A 93 14.42 -8.84 6.62
CA ILE A 93 15.71 -8.94 5.91
C ILE A 93 15.76 -8.09 4.64
N GLU A 94 14.62 -7.52 4.24
CA GLU A 94 14.56 -6.63 3.10
C GLU A 94 15.25 -5.32 3.47
N ASP A 95 16.20 -4.93 2.62
CA ASP A 95 16.97 -3.70 2.71
C ASP A 95 17.21 -3.15 1.30
N GLU A 96 18.06 -2.13 1.19
CA GLU A 96 18.43 -1.47 -0.07
C GLU A 96 19.02 -2.43 -1.12
N THR A 97 19.46 -3.63 -0.74
CA THR A 97 20.01 -4.64 -1.65
C THR A 97 18.96 -5.59 -2.22
N THR A 98 17.76 -5.60 -1.65
CA THR A 98 16.63 -6.39 -2.14
C THR A 98 15.90 -5.61 -3.24
N ASP A 99 15.54 -6.29 -4.34
CA ASP A 99 14.78 -5.69 -5.45
C ASP A 99 13.29 -5.51 -5.12
N VAL A 100 13.02 -4.76 -4.05
CA VAL A 100 11.66 -4.44 -3.59
C VAL A 100 10.97 -3.51 -4.58
N ALA A 101 11.71 -2.55 -5.15
CA ALA A 101 11.17 -1.65 -6.17
C ALA A 101 10.68 -2.42 -7.41
N GLY A 102 11.44 -3.43 -7.87
CA GLY A 102 11.02 -4.31 -8.96
C GLY A 102 9.79 -5.16 -8.61
N GLU A 103 9.65 -5.60 -7.36
CA GLU A 103 8.43 -6.27 -6.88
C GLU A 103 7.22 -5.32 -6.95
N ILE A 104 7.35 -4.11 -6.40
CA ILE A 104 6.30 -3.09 -6.41
C ILE A 104 5.88 -2.77 -7.84
N GLU A 105 6.84 -2.51 -8.74
CA GLU A 105 6.54 -2.27 -10.16
C GLU A 105 5.81 -3.47 -10.76
N SER A 106 6.26 -4.70 -10.53
CA SER A 106 5.59 -5.89 -11.06
C SER A 106 4.13 -5.98 -10.61
N VAL A 107 3.84 -5.66 -9.35
CA VAL A 107 2.46 -5.65 -8.85
C VAL A 107 1.66 -4.54 -9.55
N LEU A 108 2.15 -3.29 -9.56
CA LEU A 108 1.48 -2.16 -10.21
C LEU A 108 1.12 -2.43 -11.67
N ARG A 109 2.06 -2.99 -12.43
CA ARG A 109 1.84 -3.36 -13.84
C ARG A 109 0.76 -4.42 -13.98
N LYS A 110 0.75 -5.44 -13.12
CA LYS A 110 -0.28 -6.49 -13.10
C LYS A 110 -1.66 -5.95 -12.70
N SER A 111 -1.71 -4.90 -11.88
CA SER A 111 -2.95 -4.19 -11.52
C SER A 111 -3.50 -3.28 -12.64
N GLY A 112 -2.77 -3.15 -13.76
CA GLY A 112 -3.21 -2.36 -14.91
C GLY A 112 -2.67 -0.92 -14.95
N VAL A 113 -1.75 -0.54 -14.04
CA VAL A 113 -1.12 0.78 -14.07
C VAL A 113 -0.14 0.86 -15.25
N LYS A 114 -0.40 1.78 -16.18
CA LYS A 114 0.36 1.93 -17.44
C LYS A 114 1.63 2.75 -17.29
N GLU A 115 1.68 3.66 -16.32
CA GLU A 115 2.84 4.49 -16.04
C GLU A 115 3.28 4.30 -14.59
N VAL A 116 4.46 3.70 -14.43
CA VAL A 116 5.12 3.51 -13.14
C VAL A 116 6.47 4.18 -13.23
N ILE A 117 6.74 5.11 -12.32
CA ILE A 117 8.01 5.81 -12.19
C ILE A 117 8.61 5.41 -10.86
N VAL A 118 9.84 4.91 -10.88
CA VAL A 118 10.63 4.66 -9.67
C VAL A 118 11.67 5.77 -9.57
N LEU A 119 11.68 6.47 -8.44
CA LEU A 119 12.61 7.57 -8.19
C LEU A 119 13.80 7.06 -7.37
N ASP A 120 15.01 7.32 -7.88
CA ASP A 120 16.27 6.87 -7.24
C ASP A 120 16.69 7.74 -6.04
N GLN A 121 15.99 8.85 -5.79
CA GLN A 121 16.30 9.73 -4.67
C GLN A 121 15.88 9.14 -3.32
N GLN A 122 16.59 9.52 -2.27
CA GLN A 122 16.24 9.17 -0.90
C GLN A 122 15.31 10.23 -0.31
N PHE A 123 14.06 9.85 -0.07
CA PHE A 123 13.08 10.73 0.57
C PHE A 123 13.25 10.71 2.09
N PRO A 124 13.01 11.83 2.79
CA PRO A 124 13.04 11.86 4.24
C PRO A 124 11.85 11.09 4.83
N TYR A 125 12.08 10.29 5.88
CA TYR A 125 11.05 9.54 6.58
C TYR A 125 10.17 10.45 7.47
N GLU A 126 9.38 11.31 6.82
CA GLU A 126 8.57 12.34 7.46
C GLU A 126 7.06 12.10 7.23
N PHE A 127 6.25 12.77 8.05
CA PHE A 127 4.80 12.72 8.06
C PHE A 127 4.25 14.14 8.08
N CYS A 128 3.00 14.32 7.66
CA CYS A 128 2.35 15.61 7.72
C CYS A 128 2.25 16.10 9.17
N ASP A 129 2.71 17.33 9.45
CA ASP A 129 2.70 17.92 10.79
C ASP A 129 1.28 18.17 11.34
N ASP A 130 0.30 18.39 10.45
CA ASP A 130 -1.08 18.72 10.84
C ASP A 130 -1.93 17.48 11.17
N CYS A 131 -1.78 16.40 10.40
CA CYS A 131 -2.64 15.21 10.51
C CYS A 131 -1.90 13.92 10.88
N GLY A 132 -0.56 13.90 10.79
CA GLY A 132 0.27 12.73 11.04
C GLY A 132 0.23 11.67 9.94
N ALA A 133 -0.44 11.93 8.81
CA ALA A 133 -0.49 10.99 7.70
C ALA A 133 0.86 10.90 6.96
N PRO A 134 1.19 9.75 6.34
CA PRO A 134 2.36 9.66 5.47
C PRO A 134 2.27 10.65 4.31
N LEU A 135 3.40 11.24 3.94
CA LEU A 135 3.56 12.00 2.70
C LEU A 135 4.06 11.08 1.59
N TYR A 136 3.70 11.37 0.35
CA TYR A 136 3.94 10.51 -0.81
C TYR A 136 4.75 11.23 -1.89
N PRO A 137 5.59 10.50 -2.65
CA PRO A 137 6.40 11.11 -3.70
C PRO A 137 5.51 11.54 -4.87
N ASN A 138 5.69 12.77 -5.35
CA ASN A 138 5.16 13.20 -6.66
C ASN A 138 6.21 13.01 -7.78
N VAL A 139 5.82 13.31 -9.01
CA VAL A 139 6.70 13.18 -10.19
C VAL A 139 7.86 14.18 -10.19
N GLU A 140 7.74 15.28 -9.43
CA GLU A 140 8.77 16.31 -9.31
C GLU A 140 9.86 15.94 -8.28
N GLY A 141 9.68 14.85 -7.54
CA GLY A 141 10.62 14.43 -6.50
C GLY A 141 10.37 15.13 -5.15
N GLU A 142 9.16 15.62 -4.92
CA GLU A 142 8.72 16.21 -3.66
C GLU A 142 7.83 15.24 -2.88
N THR A 143 7.71 15.45 -1.56
CA THR A 143 6.78 14.69 -0.71
C THR A 143 5.55 15.52 -0.44
N VAL A 144 4.39 15.07 -0.92
CA VAL A 144 3.13 15.80 -0.83
C VAL A 144 2.06 15.00 -0.08
N HIS A 145 1.04 15.70 0.39
CA HIS A 145 -0.12 15.06 0.99
C HIS A 145 -0.98 14.42 -0.10
N ALA A 146 -1.57 13.25 0.21
CA ALA A 146 -2.54 12.63 -0.70
C ALA A 146 -3.92 13.27 -0.52
N GLU A 147 -4.48 13.81 -1.60
CA GLU A 147 -5.77 14.50 -1.60
C GLU A 147 -6.60 14.05 -2.80
N MET A 148 -7.73 13.38 -2.53
CA MET A 148 -8.65 12.98 -3.59
C MET A 148 -9.28 14.24 -4.21
N PRO A 149 -9.43 14.31 -5.54
CA PRO A 149 -10.16 15.41 -6.16
C PRO A 149 -11.59 15.44 -5.62
N GLU A 150 -12.14 16.64 -5.46
CA GLU A 150 -13.54 16.81 -5.08
C GLU A 150 -14.42 16.05 -6.08
N GLN A 151 -15.19 15.08 -5.59
CA GLN A 151 -16.14 14.38 -6.43
C GLN A 151 -17.36 15.30 -6.59
N ASP A 152 -17.72 15.66 -7.83
CA ASP A 152 -18.99 16.32 -8.10
C ASP A 152 -20.12 15.43 -7.55
N ASP A 153 -20.72 15.88 -6.43
CA ASP A 153 -21.77 15.20 -5.67
C ASP A 153 -22.92 14.80 -6.60
N THR A 154 -22.82 13.60 -7.19
CA THR A 154 -23.95 12.96 -7.87
C THR A 154 -24.67 12.17 -6.79
N PRO A 155 -25.87 12.61 -6.34
CA PRO A 155 -26.50 12.03 -5.18
C PRO A 155 -26.74 10.54 -5.41
N SER A 156 -26.22 9.70 -4.51
CA SER A 156 -26.45 8.26 -4.51
C SER A 156 -27.94 7.99 -4.55
N GLN A 157 -28.41 7.39 -5.65
CA GLN A 157 -29.74 6.82 -5.70
C GLN A 157 -29.74 5.62 -4.78
N THR A 158 -30.28 5.82 -3.58
CA THR A 158 -30.56 4.77 -2.61
C THR A 158 -31.43 3.71 -3.29
N LEU A 159 -30.88 2.50 -3.48
CA LEU A 159 -31.66 1.34 -3.93
C LEU A 159 -32.49 0.85 -2.74
N HIS A 160 -33.82 0.95 -2.89
CA HIS A 160 -34.83 0.35 -2.03
C HIS A 160 -35.07 -1.13 -2.38
#